data_AF-A0A1J5N7Q9-F1
#
_entry.id   AF-A0A1J5N7Q9-F1
#
_cell.length_a   1.000
_cell.length_b   1.000
_cell.length_c   1.000
_cell.angle_alpha   90.00
_cell.angle_beta   90.00
_cell.angle_gamma   90.00
#
_symmetry.space_group_name_H-M   'P 1'
#
loop_
_entity.id
_entity.type
_entity.pdbx_description
1 polymer ?
#
loop_
_entity_poly.entity_id
_entity_poly.type
_entity_poly.pdbx_seq_one_letter_code
_entity_poly.pdbx_strand_id
1 'polypeptide(L)'
;MKQITTFFASFVLMCLTAALASAQGIPTVDIHGPGQRIVNITLLPPKGLDGQPVPAAEAKAFAELVATDLTYIPFLKLVSPSTLLGGDPSHGVTAEDIDFKPFQLARVDLCMTTGWNGQYLEARVYETFSGRRVVGKAYRDVADKLPMVADRFCSAFLEALTGKKGFFDSPIAFVKQVGKTKEIYTVLPQGRGLTQITDLGGFNLSPAWSANGDQLAFTHIGNERHELCIYDHKTQKIRRIAKGLGDTVISPVYGPNDVLYASLNLNGTTNIYELSKTLKVGKRLAASPYIDVSPSFDRTGSKMAFTSGRAGNPHIYLLDMKSGRVQRVTSTGKYNTHPCLSPDGRYVAYTHQTSDGHRIYLHDLETGRERQLTFGPGNDEYPAFGPDGYFVAFASSRTGQYQLYLTTRHGDAPRKISTGKGAAFAPAWDTSLQW
;
A
#
# COMPACT_ATOMS: atom_id res chain seq x y z
N MET A 1 -42.18 17.97 -77.39
CA MET A 1 -40.91 18.20 -78.14
C MET A 1 -39.74 17.95 -77.20
N LYS A 2 -38.56 17.52 -77.71
CA LYS A 2 -37.20 17.53 -77.11
C LYS A 2 -37.11 17.29 -75.57
N GLN A 3 -36.80 16.06 -75.14
CA GLN A 3 -35.42 15.55 -74.88
C GLN A 3 -34.67 16.19 -73.70
N ILE A 4 -34.35 15.34 -72.71
CA ILE A 4 -33.01 15.07 -72.12
C ILE A 4 -32.12 16.34 -71.92
N THR A 5 -31.72 16.76 -70.72
CA THR A 5 -30.89 16.07 -69.69
C THR A 5 -31.14 16.76 -68.31
N THR A 6 -30.66 16.42 -67.10
CA THR A 6 -29.48 15.67 -66.61
C THR A 6 -29.75 15.01 -65.24
N PHE A 7 -28.90 14.05 -64.83
CA PHE A 7 -28.91 13.38 -63.52
C PHE A 7 -28.09 14.15 -62.46
N PHE A 8 -28.52 14.19 -61.21
CA PHE A 8 -27.63 14.02 -60.04
C PHE A 8 -28.43 13.57 -58.82
N ALA A 9 -27.86 12.72 -57.96
CA ALA A 9 -28.60 12.00 -56.92
C ALA A 9 -28.34 12.54 -55.51
N SER A 10 -29.42 12.67 -54.72
CA SER A 10 -29.36 12.87 -53.26
C SER A 10 -29.69 11.56 -52.54
N PHE A 11 -28.69 10.70 -52.34
CA PHE A 11 -28.85 9.47 -51.56
C PHE A 11 -28.49 9.75 -50.10
N VAL A 12 -29.49 10.04 -49.27
CA VAL A 12 -29.30 10.28 -47.83
C VAL A 12 -29.05 8.96 -47.12
N LEU A 13 -27.78 8.56 -47.03
CA LEU A 13 -27.35 7.38 -46.28
C LEU A 13 -27.43 7.68 -44.76
N MET A 14 -28.59 7.44 -44.18
CA MET A 14 -28.83 7.63 -42.74
C MET A 14 -28.15 6.51 -41.94
N CYS A 15 -26.85 6.67 -41.68
CA CYS A 15 -26.05 5.74 -40.89
C CYS A 15 -26.58 5.62 -39.46
N LEU A 16 -27.32 4.56 -39.19
CA LEU A 16 -27.65 4.08 -37.84
C LEU A 16 -26.38 3.63 -37.13
N THR A 17 -25.66 4.58 -36.52
CA THR A 17 -24.61 4.30 -35.53
C THR A 17 -25.27 3.72 -34.28
N ALA A 18 -25.50 2.40 -34.28
CA ALA A 18 -25.88 1.67 -33.09
C ALA A 18 -24.76 1.82 -32.06
N ALA A 19 -24.96 2.73 -31.11
CA ALA A 19 -24.06 2.91 -29.99
C ALA A 19 -24.11 1.66 -29.12
N LEU A 20 -23.17 0.74 -29.37
CA LEU A 20 -22.89 -0.37 -28.46
C LEU A 20 -22.52 0.25 -27.11
N ALA A 21 -23.46 0.23 -26.17
CA ALA A 21 -23.25 0.62 -24.80
C ALA A 21 -22.27 -0.38 -24.17
N SER A 22 -20.97 -0.08 -24.30
CA SER A 22 -19.89 -0.79 -23.64
C SER A 22 -20.24 -0.93 -22.15
N ALA A 23 -20.11 -2.15 -21.63
CA ALA A 23 -20.64 -2.54 -20.32
C ALA A 23 -20.47 -1.44 -19.27
N GLN A 24 -21.57 -1.09 -18.57
CA GLN A 24 -21.45 -0.31 -17.35
C GLN A 24 -20.47 -1.04 -16.43
N GLY A 25 -19.37 -0.37 -16.08
CA GLY A 25 -18.39 -0.93 -15.16
C GLY A 25 -19.06 -1.34 -13.87
N ILE A 26 -18.53 -2.38 -13.21
CA ILE A 26 -18.97 -2.79 -11.88
C ILE A 26 -19.07 -1.52 -11.02
N PRO A 27 -20.22 -1.24 -10.38
CA PRO A 27 -20.30 -0.11 -9.46
C PRO A 27 -19.25 -0.31 -8.36
N THR A 28 -18.17 0.45 -8.43
CA THR A 28 -17.16 0.52 -7.38
C THR A 28 -17.78 1.26 -6.21
N VAL A 29 -18.60 0.53 -5.44
CA VAL A 29 -18.98 0.87 -4.08
C VAL A 29 -17.68 1.26 -3.37
N ASP A 30 -17.66 2.37 -2.64
CA ASP A 30 -16.52 2.70 -1.78
C ASP A 30 -16.55 1.74 -0.57
N ILE A 31 -16.09 0.51 -0.80
CA ILE A 31 -15.92 -0.58 0.19
C ILE A 31 -14.74 -0.29 1.12
N HIS A 32 -14.83 0.90 1.69
CA HIS A 32 -13.89 1.52 2.61
C HIS A 32 -14.60 2.45 3.60
N GLY A 33 -15.85 2.89 3.36
CA GLY A 33 -16.54 3.87 4.22
C GLY A 33 -17.13 3.28 5.54
N PRO A 34 -17.25 4.08 6.62
CA PRO A 34 -17.92 3.62 7.85
C PRO A 34 -19.40 3.27 7.57
N GLY A 35 -19.85 2.11 8.07
CA GLY A 35 -21.14 1.51 7.67
C GLY A 35 -21.04 0.48 6.53
N GLN A 36 -19.82 0.12 6.13
CA GLN A 36 -19.53 -0.89 5.12
C GLN A 36 -20.27 -2.22 5.32
N ARG A 37 -20.85 -2.75 4.23
CA ARG A 37 -21.37 -4.12 4.18
C ARG A 37 -20.22 -5.11 4.38
N ILE A 38 -20.27 -5.85 5.48
CA ILE A 38 -19.46 -7.06 5.67
C ILE A 38 -19.84 -8.07 4.59
N VAL A 39 -18.83 -8.65 3.96
CA VAL A 39 -18.95 -9.70 2.95
C VAL A 39 -18.53 -11.02 3.60
N ASN A 40 -19.49 -11.93 3.77
CA ASN A 40 -19.27 -13.23 4.37
C ASN A 40 -18.64 -14.17 3.32
N ILE A 41 -17.51 -14.80 3.66
CA ILE A 41 -16.81 -15.75 2.79
C ILE A 41 -16.55 -17.09 3.49
N THR A 42 -16.85 -18.20 2.81
CA THR A 42 -16.53 -19.56 3.28
C THR A 42 -15.45 -20.18 2.40
N LEU A 43 -14.43 -20.77 3.04
CA LEU A 43 -13.41 -21.57 2.38
C LEU A 43 -13.85 -23.04 2.40
N LEU A 44 -14.07 -23.65 1.23
CA LEU A 44 -14.50 -25.04 1.13
C LEU A 44 -13.33 -26.03 1.28
N PRO A 45 -13.62 -27.29 1.66
CA PRO A 45 -12.64 -28.36 1.61
C PRO A 45 -11.99 -28.50 0.22
N PRO A 46 -10.68 -28.75 0.14
CA PRO A 46 -10.00 -28.92 -1.14
C PRO A 46 -10.46 -30.20 -1.86
N LYS A 47 -10.45 -30.16 -3.19
CA LYS A 47 -10.82 -31.29 -4.06
C LYS A 47 -9.63 -31.79 -4.86
N GLY A 48 -9.63 -33.08 -5.17
CA GLY A 48 -8.67 -33.66 -6.11
C GLY A 48 -8.92 -33.15 -7.53
N LEU A 49 -7.85 -32.94 -8.31
CA LEU A 49 -7.95 -32.68 -9.75
C LEU A 49 -7.46 -33.91 -10.52
N ASP A 50 -7.99 -34.12 -11.73
CA ASP A 50 -7.57 -35.20 -12.64
C ASP A 50 -7.64 -36.62 -12.03
N GLY A 51 -8.54 -36.84 -11.07
CA GLY A 51 -8.67 -38.08 -10.31
C GLY A 51 -7.57 -38.32 -9.26
N GLN A 52 -6.63 -37.40 -9.09
CA GLN A 52 -5.56 -37.50 -8.09
C GLN A 52 -6.04 -37.10 -6.69
N PRO A 53 -5.49 -37.70 -5.62
CA PRO A 53 -5.79 -37.31 -4.24
C PRO A 53 -5.22 -35.93 -3.90
N VAL A 54 -5.86 -35.23 -2.97
CA VAL A 54 -5.37 -33.95 -2.44
C VAL A 54 -4.14 -34.18 -1.54
N PRO A 55 -3.05 -33.41 -1.69
CA PRO A 55 -1.97 -33.31 -0.70
C PRO A 55 -2.52 -32.67 0.59
N ALA A 56 -2.94 -33.50 1.54
CA ALA A 56 -3.83 -33.06 2.62
C ALA A 56 -3.16 -32.12 3.64
N ALA A 57 -1.86 -32.27 3.89
CA ALA A 57 -1.13 -31.41 4.82
C ALA A 57 -0.86 -30.03 4.20
N GLU A 58 -0.48 -30.03 2.93
CA GLU A 58 -0.13 -28.87 2.14
C GLU A 58 -1.38 -28.04 1.79
N ALA A 59 -2.49 -28.70 1.42
CA ALA A 59 -3.76 -28.04 1.18
C ALA A 59 -4.35 -27.43 2.47
N LYS A 60 -4.17 -28.08 3.62
CA LYS A 60 -4.49 -27.49 4.93
C LYS A 60 -3.64 -26.24 5.20
N ALA A 61 -2.32 -26.33 5.01
CA ALA A 61 -1.42 -25.19 5.22
C ALA A 61 -1.76 -24.00 4.29
N PHE A 62 -2.11 -24.26 3.03
CA PHE A 62 -2.59 -23.24 2.11
C PHE A 62 -3.90 -22.58 2.59
N ALA A 63 -4.87 -23.37 3.06
CA ALA A 63 -6.12 -22.85 3.60
C ALA A 63 -5.91 -22.00 4.86
N GLU A 64 -4.98 -22.40 5.75
CA GLU A 64 -4.62 -21.64 6.95
C GLU A 64 -3.89 -20.33 6.61
N LEU A 65 -3.01 -20.33 5.59
CA LEU A 65 -2.37 -19.13 5.05
C LEU A 65 -3.39 -18.15 4.45
N VAL A 66 -4.26 -18.63 3.55
CA VAL A 66 -5.32 -17.81 2.95
C VAL A 66 -6.28 -17.29 4.01
N ALA A 67 -6.73 -18.12 4.95
CA ALA A 67 -7.57 -17.66 6.06
C ALA A 67 -6.88 -16.54 6.87
N THR A 68 -5.59 -16.69 7.18
CA THR A 68 -4.80 -15.66 7.87
C THR A 68 -4.73 -14.37 7.07
N ASP A 69 -4.56 -14.47 5.75
CA ASP A 69 -4.43 -13.32 4.85
C ASP A 69 -5.75 -12.56 4.68
N LEU A 70 -6.87 -13.26 4.56
CA LEU A 70 -8.20 -12.65 4.48
C LEU A 70 -8.55 -11.84 5.73
N THR A 71 -8.00 -12.15 6.91
CA THR A 71 -8.20 -11.33 8.13
C THR A 71 -7.51 -9.95 8.08
N TYR A 72 -6.69 -9.65 7.07
CA TYR A 72 -6.20 -8.27 6.84
C TYR A 72 -7.21 -7.39 6.09
N ILE A 73 -8.23 -7.99 5.46
CA ILE A 73 -9.27 -7.28 4.71
C ILE A 73 -10.45 -7.03 5.67
N PRO A 74 -10.61 -5.80 6.22
CA PRO A 74 -11.45 -5.56 7.41
C PRO A 74 -12.95 -5.78 7.18
N PHE A 75 -13.38 -5.89 5.92
CA PHE A 75 -14.76 -6.09 5.51
C PHE A 75 -15.08 -7.53 5.09
N LEU A 76 -14.09 -8.43 5.05
CA LEU A 76 -14.34 -9.85 4.87
C LEU A 76 -14.55 -10.51 6.23
N LYS A 77 -15.57 -11.36 6.32
CA LYS A 77 -15.80 -12.23 7.47
C LYS A 77 -15.74 -13.68 7.04
N LEU A 78 -14.78 -14.43 7.60
CA LEU A 78 -14.72 -15.87 7.44
C LEU A 78 -15.91 -16.53 8.15
N VAL A 79 -16.62 -17.38 7.42
CA VAL A 79 -17.76 -18.17 7.91
C VAL A 79 -17.45 -19.66 7.73
N SER A 80 -17.53 -20.42 8.82
CA SER A 80 -17.21 -21.86 8.83
C SER A 80 -18.12 -22.66 7.89
N PRO A 81 -17.60 -23.63 7.10
CA PRO A 81 -18.43 -24.59 6.37
C PRO A 81 -19.45 -25.32 7.23
N SER A 82 -19.20 -25.45 8.55
CA SER A 82 -20.13 -26.06 9.50
C SER A 82 -21.43 -25.27 9.73
N THR A 83 -21.59 -24.07 9.15
CA THR A 83 -22.87 -23.33 9.15
C THR A 83 -23.73 -23.63 7.92
N LEU A 84 -23.22 -24.37 6.94
CA LEU A 84 -23.95 -24.73 5.72
C LEU A 84 -24.86 -25.94 6.00
N LEU A 85 -26.13 -25.81 5.62
CA LEU A 85 -27.10 -26.91 5.73
C LEU A 85 -26.71 -28.05 4.79
N GLY A 86 -26.50 -29.25 5.35
CA GLY A 86 -26.01 -30.43 4.62
C GLY A 86 -24.49 -30.60 4.63
N GLY A 87 -23.72 -29.64 5.16
CA GLY A 87 -22.25 -29.70 5.17
C GLY A 87 -21.63 -29.08 3.92
N ASP A 88 -20.62 -29.73 3.34
CA ASP A 88 -19.94 -29.28 2.12
C ASP A 88 -20.82 -29.51 0.87
N PRO A 89 -21.29 -28.45 0.18
CA PRO A 89 -22.19 -28.57 -0.95
C PRO A 89 -21.46 -28.64 -2.31
N SER A 90 -20.15 -28.92 -2.30
CA SER A 90 -19.33 -28.98 -3.52
C SER A 90 -18.85 -30.39 -3.85
N HIS A 91 -19.02 -30.79 -5.10
CA HIS A 91 -18.49 -32.05 -5.65
C HIS A 91 -17.17 -31.85 -6.40
N GLY A 92 -16.81 -30.60 -6.69
CA GLY A 92 -15.66 -30.19 -7.49
C GLY A 92 -15.29 -28.73 -7.22
N VAL A 93 -14.79 -28.03 -8.25
CA VAL A 93 -14.17 -26.70 -8.10
C VAL A 93 -14.69 -25.65 -9.07
N THR A 94 -15.52 -26.04 -10.04
CA THR A 94 -16.19 -25.16 -11.00
C THR A 94 -17.53 -24.66 -10.43
N ALA A 95 -18.24 -23.75 -11.10
CA ALA A 95 -19.54 -23.28 -10.60
C ALA A 95 -20.61 -24.37 -10.72
N GLU A 96 -20.44 -25.21 -11.73
CA GLU A 96 -21.26 -26.34 -12.12
C GLU A 96 -21.22 -27.48 -11.08
N ASP A 97 -20.16 -27.54 -10.25
CA ASP A 97 -19.96 -28.56 -9.23
C ASP A 97 -20.51 -28.19 -7.82
N ILE A 98 -21.20 -27.05 -7.67
CA ILE A 98 -21.53 -26.46 -6.36
C ILE A 98 -23.05 -26.21 -6.27
N ASP A 99 -23.75 -26.76 -5.26
CA ASP A 99 -25.06 -26.20 -4.89
C ASP A 99 -24.85 -24.90 -4.10
N PHE A 100 -25.25 -23.79 -4.69
CA PHE A 100 -25.13 -22.48 -4.07
C PHE A 100 -26.20 -22.19 -2.99
N LYS A 101 -27.30 -22.95 -2.93
CA LYS A 101 -28.43 -22.68 -2.02
C LYS A 101 -28.05 -22.72 -0.52
N PRO A 102 -27.22 -23.66 -0.02
CA PRO A 102 -26.83 -23.67 1.40
C PRO A 102 -26.09 -22.40 1.83
N PHE A 103 -25.29 -21.78 0.95
CA PHE A 103 -24.64 -20.49 1.22
C PHE A 103 -25.65 -19.35 1.29
N GLN A 104 -26.61 -19.30 0.36
CA GLN A 104 -27.66 -18.28 0.32
C GLN A 104 -28.51 -18.32 1.60
N LEU A 105 -28.88 -19.53 2.05
CA LEU A 105 -29.59 -19.75 3.32
C LEU A 105 -28.74 -19.36 4.54
N ALA A 106 -27.44 -19.67 4.53
CA ALA A 106 -26.49 -19.26 5.57
C ALA A 106 -26.06 -17.78 5.50
N ARG A 107 -26.55 -17.01 4.51
CA ARG A 107 -26.17 -15.62 4.21
C ARG A 107 -24.66 -15.42 3.97
N VAL A 108 -24.02 -16.41 3.35
CA VAL A 108 -22.63 -16.33 2.87
C VAL A 108 -22.66 -15.74 1.46
N ASP A 109 -21.97 -14.61 1.25
CA ASP A 109 -21.94 -13.87 -0.03
C ASP A 109 -20.98 -14.50 -1.05
N LEU A 110 -19.87 -15.07 -0.57
CA LEU A 110 -18.79 -15.63 -1.39
C LEU A 110 -18.39 -17.03 -0.92
N CYS A 111 -18.08 -17.93 -1.86
CA CYS A 111 -17.42 -19.20 -1.53
C CYS A 111 -16.11 -19.36 -2.31
N MET A 112 -15.08 -19.89 -1.65
CA MET A 112 -13.80 -20.22 -2.25
C MET A 112 -13.67 -21.74 -2.43
N THR A 113 -13.35 -22.19 -3.65
CA THR A 113 -12.94 -23.57 -3.94
C THR A 113 -11.43 -23.65 -4.14
N THR A 114 -10.86 -24.80 -3.77
CA THR A 114 -9.45 -25.14 -4.01
C THR A 114 -9.36 -26.53 -4.64
N GLY A 115 -8.62 -26.66 -5.74
CA GLY A 115 -8.36 -27.94 -6.42
C GLY A 115 -6.87 -28.24 -6.45
N TRP A 116 -6.45 -29.47 -6.16
CA TRP A 116 -5.02 -29.83 -6.17
C TRP A 116 -4.78 -31.31 -6.56
N ASN A 117 -3.86 -31.56 -7.50
CA ASN A 117 -3.36 -32.88 -7.92
C ASN A 117 -1.88 -33.16 -7.55
N GLY A 118 -1.34 -32.49 -6.52
CA GLY A 118 0.10 -32.49 -6.22
C GLY A 118 0.90 -31.42 -6.97
N GLN A 119 0.90 -31.41 -8.30
CA GLN A 119 1.72 -30.45 -9.07
C GLN A 119 1.02 -29.10 -9.33
N TYR A 120 -0.30 -29.13 -9.54
CA TYR A 120 -1.12 -27.99 -9.94
C TYR A 120 -2.13 -27.66 -8.86
N LEU A 121 -2.10 -26.40 -8.40
CA LEU A 121 -3.02 -25.84 -7.42
C LEU A 121 -3.90 -24.79 -8.09
N GLU A 122 -5.22 -24.98 -8.04
CA GLU A 122 -6.21 -24.03 -8.51
C GLU A 122 -6.98 -23.43 -7.32
N ALA A 123 -7.19 -22.12 -7.35
CA ALA A 123 -7.95 -21.39 -6.33
C ALA A 123 -8.94 -20.44 -7.02
N ARG A 124 -10.21 -20.47 -6.60
CA ARG A 124 -11.30 -19.69 -7.22
C ARG A 124 -12.24 -19.15 -6.15
N VAL A 125 -12.81 -17.95 -6.37
CA VAL A 125 -13.90 -17.40 -5.54
C VAL A 125 -15.12 -17.14 -6.42
N TYR A 126 -16.29 -17.50 -5.92
CA TYR A 126 -17.59 -17.35 -6.59
C TYR A 126 -18.55 -16.52 -5.74
N GLU A 127 -19.39 -15.73 -6.41
CA GLU A 127 -20.54 -15.02 -5.85
C GLU A 127 -21.72 -15.99 -5.69
N THR A 128 -22.15 -16.23 -4.46
CA THR A 128 -23.08 -17.33 -4.13
C THR A 128 -24.50 -17.11 -4.62
N PHE A 129 -24.90 -15.86 -4.90
CA PHE A 129 -26.22 -15.55 -5.44
C PHE A 129 -26.33 -15.83 -6.95
N SER A 130 -25.22 -15.67 -7.69
CA SER A 130 -25.21 -15.67 -9.17
C SER A 130 -24.42 -16.84 -9.78
N GLY A 131 -23.62 -17.55 -8.98
CA GLY A 131 -22.62 -18.52 -9.46
C GLY A 131 -21.44 -17.87 -10.21
N ARG A 132 -21.37 -16.53 -10.28
CA ARG A 132 -20.36 -15.80 -11.05
C ARG A 132 -19.00 -15.91 -10.37
N ARG A 133 -17.98 -16.32 -11.12
CA ARG A 133 -16.59 -16.31 -10.64
C ARG A 133 -16.09 -14.87 -10.48
N VAL A 134 -15.69 -14.51 -9.26
CA VAL A 134 -15.07 -13.22 -8.90
C VAL A 134 -13.59 -13.23 -9.28
N VAL A 135 -12.88 -14.30 -8.88
CA VAL A 135 -11.47 -14.51 -9.24
C VAL A 135 -11.19 -15.99 -9.47
N GLY A 136 -10.24 -16.30 -10.33
CA GLY A 136 -9.66 -17.64 -10.48
C GLY A 136 -8.19 -17.52 -10.83
N LYS A 137 -7.34 -18.28 -10.14
CA LYS A 137 -5.90 -18.38 -10.41
C LYS A 137 -5.47 -19.85 -10.30
N ALA A 138 -4.39 -20.19 -10.99
CA ALA A 138 -3.81 -21.51 -10.94
C ALA A 138 -2.28 -21.42 -10.97
N TYR A 139 -1.62 -22.36 -10.31
CA TYR A 139 -0.22 -22.30 -9.93
C TYR A 139 0.44 -23.67 -10.09
N ARG A 140 1.72 -23.69 -10.50
CA ARG A 140 2.54 -24.91 -10.63
C ARG A 140 3.66 -24.93 -9.60
N ASP A 141 4.08 -26.14 -9.23
CA ASP A 141 5.30 -26.41 -8.46
C ASP A 141 5.32 -25.65 -7.11
N VAL A 142 4.19 -25.73 -6.39
CA VAL A 142 3.82 -24.82 -5.30
C VAL A 142 4.28 -25.22 -3.90
N ALA A 143 4.72 -26.45 -3.69
CA ALA A 143 4.95 -27.03 -2.35
C ALA A 143 5.84 -26.15 -1.46
N ASP A 144 7.06 -25.85 -1.91
CA ASP A 144 8.03 -24.99 -1.19
C ASP A 144 7.67 -23.49 -1.23
N LYS A 145 6.56 -23.13 -1.87
CA LYS A 145 6.17 -21.76 -2.22
C LYS A 145 4.79 -21.37 -1.69
N LEU A 146 4.16 -22.22 -0.87
CA LEU A 146 2.79 -22.06 -0.39
C LEU A 146 2.45 -20.67 0.18
N PRO A 147 3.29 -20.02 1.01
CA PRO A 147 3.04 -18.66 1.48
C PRO A 147 2.88 -17.68 0.31
N MET A 148 3.87 -17.59 -0.58
CA MET A 148 3.86 -16.70 -1.76
C MET A 148 2.66 -16.96 -2.69
N VAL A 149 2.17 -18.21 -2.75
CA VAL A 149 0.98 -18.54 -3.54
C VAL A 149 -0.30 -18.04 -2.86
N ALA A 150 -0.38 -18.08 -1.53
CA ALA A 150 -1.46 -17.45 -0.75
C ALA A 150 -1.41 -15.91 -0.82
N ASP A 151 -0.23 -15.28 -0.67
CA ASP A 151 -0.02 -13.83 -0.86
C ASP A 151 -0.63 -13.38 -2.20
N ARG A 152 -0.19 -14.02 -3.29
CA ARG A 152 -0.60 -13.68 -4.67
C ARG A 152 -2.07 -13.96 -4.96
N PHE A 153 -2.64 -15.00 -4.36
CA PHE A 153 -4.07 -15.28 -4.50
C PHE A 153 -4.91 -14.22 -3.77
N CYS A 154 -4.55 -13.89 -2.54
CA CYS A 154 -5.25 -12.87 -1.75
C CYS A 154 -5.10 -11.46 -2.36
N SER A 155 -3.95 -11.16 -2.96
CA SER A 155 -3.74 -9.93 -3.75
C SER A 155 -4.70 -9.86 -4.94
N ALA A 156 -4.75 -10.91 -5.77
CA ALA A 156 -5.64 -10.96 -6.93
C ALA A 156 -7.14 -10.96 -6.55
N PHE A 157 -7.48 -11.50 -5.38
CA PHE A 157 -8.83 -11.46 -4.86
C PHE A 157 -9.21 -10.05 -4.33
N LEU A 158 -8.31 -9.39 -3.61
CA LEU A 158 -8.50 -7.99 -3.18
C LEU A 158 -8.60 -7.05 -4.39
N GLU A 159 -7.80 -7.26 -5.44
CA GLU A 159 -7.92 -6.56 -6.73
C GLU A 159 -9.30 -6.78 -7.35
N ALA A 160 -9.76 -8.03 -7.43
CA ALA A 160 -11.07 -8.37 -8.00
C ALA A 160 -12.26 -7.80 -7.21
N LEU A 161 -12.09 -7.52 -5.91
CA LEU A 161 -13.09 -6.86 -5.08
C LEU A 161 -13.05 -5.33 -5.22
N THR A 162 -11.87 -4.71 -5.19
CA THR A 162 -11.69 -3.26 -4.97
C THR A 162 -11.21 -2.47 -6.18
N GLY A 163 -10.69 -3.12 -7.22
CA GLY A 163 -9.92 -2.48 -8.29
C GLY A 163 -8.55 -1.96 -7.84
N LYS A 164 -8.08 -2.33 -6.64
CA LYS A 164 -6.81 -1.88 -6.04
C LYS A 164 -5.85 -3.05 -5.85
N LYS A 165 -4.59 -2.84 -6.24
CA LYS A 165 -3.50 -3.83 -6.23
C LYS A 165 -2.51 -3.62 -5.09
N GLY A 166 -1.65 -4.62 -4.89
CA GLY A 166 -0.36 -4.45 -4.24
C GLY A 166 -0.36 -4.51 -2.72
N PHE A 167 -1.50 -4.47 -2.01
CA PHE A 167 -1.47 -4.56 -0.54
C PHE A 167 -0.78 -5.84 -0.03
N PHE A 168 -0.94 -6.99 -0.70
CA PHE A 168 -0.25 -8.23 -0.30
C PHE A 168 1.18 -8.36 -0.86
N ASP A 169 1.50 -7.69 -1.96
CA ASP A 169 2.79 -7.86 -2.66
C ASP A 169 3.81 -6.73 -2.40
N SER A 170 3.36 -5.52 -2.02
CA SER A 170 4.21 -4.33 -1.85
C SER A 170 4.98 -4.37 -0.53
N PRO A 171 6.33 -4.39 -0.54
CA PRO A 171 7.14 -4.41 0.67
C PRO A 171 7.09 -3.08 1.42
N ILE A 172 7.14 -3.17 2.75
CA ILE A 172 7.42 -2.04 3.64
C ILE A 172 8.91 -2.06 3.95
N ALA A 173 9.64 -1.04 3.48
CA ALA A 173 10.99 -0.76 3.96
C ALA A 173 10.89 -0.07 5.33
N PHE A 174 11.80 -0.35 6.26
CA PHE A 174 11.76 0.25 7.59
C PHE A 174 13.13 0.25 8.26
N VAL A 175 13.29 1.09 9.28
CA VAL A 175 14.48 1.12 10.14
C VAL A 175 14.32 0.11 11.27
N LYS A 176 15.28 -0.78 11.43
CA LYS A 176 15.35 -1.76 12.52
C LYS A 176 16.60 -1.53 13.37
N GLN A 177 16.42 -1.34 14.67
CA GLN A 177 17.52 -1.18 15.62
C GLN A 177 17.80 -2.48 16.37
N VAL A 178 19.06 -2.93 16.30
CA VAL A 178 19.57 -4.07 17.07
C VAL A 178 20.82 -3.60 17.83
N GLY A 179 20.73 -3.50 19.15
CA GLY A 179 21.77 -2.88 19.96
C GLY A 179 21.98 -1.41 19.60
N LYS A 180 23.16 -1.07 19.09
CA LYS A 180 23.56 0.31 18.75
C LYS A 180 23.40 0.69 17.28
N THR A 181 23.32 -0.25 16.35
CA THR A 181 23.17 0.05 14.91
C THR A 181 21.71 0.17 14.52
N LYS A 182 21.44 0.98 13.50
CA LYS A 182 20.13 1.08 12.83
C LYS A 182 20.34 0.73 11.36
N GLU A 183 19.71 -0.34 10.90
CA GLU A 183 19.82 -0.83 9.53
C GLU A 183 18.45 -0.83 8.84
N ILE A 184 18.44 -0.75 7.51
CA ILE A 184 17.21 -0.84 6.71
C ILE A 184 16.88 -2.31 6.48
N TYR A 185 15.61 -2.66 6.68
CA TYR A 185 15.01 -3.96 6.37
C TYR A 185 13.77 -3.76 5.49
N THR A 186 13.35 -4.81 4.80
CA THR A 186 12.03 -4.90 4.16
C THR A 186 11.22 -6.05 4.74
N VAL A 187 9.90 -5.92 4.75
CA VAL A 187 8.95 -6.98 5.12
C VAL A 187 7.65 -6.79 4.35
N LEU A 188 6.94 -7.88 4.01
CA LEU A 188 5.57 -7.79 3.54
C LEU A 188 4.63 -7.41 4.71
N PRO A 189 3.54 -6.68 4.47
CA PRO A 189 2.62 -6.22 5.52
C PRO A 189 2.03 -7.31 6.41
N GLN A 190 2.04 -8.57 5.95
CA GLN A 190 1.59 -9.76 6.70
C GLN A 190 2.65 -10.27 7.71
N GLY A 191 3.86 -9.69 7.71
CA GLY A 191 5.02 -10.15 8.48
C GLY A 191 5.87 -11.23 7.79
N ARG A 192 5.67 -11.45 6.48
CA ARG A 192 6.43 -12.41 5.66
C ARG A 192 7.62 -11.73 4.95
N GLY A 193 8.62 -12.51 4.53
CA GLY A 193 9.72 -12.04 3.67
C GLY A 193 10.71 -11.05 4.31
N LEU A 194 10.86 -11.07 5.65
CA LEU A 194 11.75 -10.16 6.38
C LEU A 194 13.21 -10.26 5.89
N THR A 195 13.67 -9.22 5.20
CA THR A 195 14.98 -9.16 4.53
C THR A 195 15.79 -7.97 5.06
N GLN A 196 17.09 -8.16 5.30
CA GLN A 196 18.01 -7.06 5.64
C GLN A 196 18.56 -6.44 4.35
N ILE A 197 18.47 -5.11 4.20
CA ILE A 197 18.92 -4.36 3.01
C ILE A 197 20.29 -3.72 3.23
N THR A 198 20.57 -3.25 4.45
CA THR A 198 21.87 -2.66 4.80
C THR A 198 22.55 -3.43 5.92
N ASP A 199 23.88 -3.48 5.86
CA ASP A 199 24.75 -3.87 6.97
C ASP A 199 25.95 -2.91 6.98
N LEU A 200 25.65 -1.62 7.17
CA LEU A 200 26.62 -0.52 7.01
C LEU A 200 27.15 0.01 8.36
N GLY A 201 26.50 -0.35 9.47
CA GLY A 201 26.74 0.27 10.76
C GLY A 201 26.24 1.72 10.80
N GLY A 202 26.51 2.39 11.93
CA GLY A 202 26.01 3.73 12.18
C GLY A 202 24.48 3.77 12.27
N PHE A 203 23.88 4.81 11.70
CA PHE A 203 22.42 4.91 11.56
C PHE A 203 22.00 5.04 10.09
N ASN A 204 21.28 4.03 9.59
CA ASN A 204 20.64 4.04 8.29
C ASN A 204 19.15 4.35 8.51
N LEU A 205 18.66 5.44 7.92
CA LEU A 205 17.44 6.14 8.31
C LEU A 205 16.63 6.63 7.09
N SER A 206 15.33 6.85 7.30
CA SER A 206 14.40 7.39 6.29
C SER A 206 14.51 6.68 4.93
N PRO A 207 14.15 5.39 4.84
CA PRO A 207 14.03 4.70 3.56
C PRO A 207 12.92 5.33 2.70
N ALA A 208 13.11 5.39 1.39
CA ALA A 208 12.10 5.82 0.42
C ALA A 208 12.29 5.10 -0.93
N TRP A 209 11.23 4.50 -1.44
CA TRP A 209 11.22 3.77 -2.71
C TRP A 209 11.17 4.72 -3.92
N SER A 210 11.80 4.30 -5.02
CA SER A 210 11.55 4.86 -6.34
C SER A 210 10.12 4.55 -6.80
N ALA A 211 9.60 5.33 -7.75
CA ALA A 211 8.23 5.20 -8.24
C ALA A 211 7.95 3.84 -8.93
N ASN A 212 9.01 3.18 -9.40
CA ASN A 212 8.98 1.85 -10.01
C ASN A 212 9.42 0.70 -9.08
N GLY A 213 9.78 1.00 -7.81
CA GLY A 213 10.23 0.02 -6.82
C GLY A 213 11.65 -0.57 -7.02
N ASP A 214 12.39 -0.19 -8.07
CA ASP A 214 13.71 -0.79 -8.36
C ASP A 214 14.85 -0.28 -7.47
N GLN A 215 14.65 0.86 -6.80
CA GLN A 215 15.64 1.53 -5.96
C GLN A 215 15.04 1.96 -4.61
N LEU A 216 15.90 1.97 -3.59
CA LEU A 216 15.58 2.46 -2.26
C LEU A 216 16.62 3.50 -1.83
N ALA A 217 16.21 4.77 -1.75
CA ALA A 217 17.03 5.83 -1.20
C ALA A 217 16.93 5.85 0.34
N PHE A 218 18.02 6.19 1.03
CA PHE A 218 18.05 6.33 2.49
C PHE A 218 19.20 7.25 2.92
N THR A 219 19.12 7.78 4.14
CA THR A 219 20.23 8.50 4.80
C THR A 219 21.12 7.51 5.53
N HIS A 220 22.44 7.63 5.37
CA HIS A 220 23.42 7.00 6.25
C HIS A 220 24.09 8.07 7.12
N ILE A 221 24.13 7.85 8.43
CA ILE A 221 24.90 8.67 9.39
C ILE A 221 26.04 7.79 9.91
N GLY A 222 27.24 8.05 9.41
CA GLY A 222 28.48 7.44 9.89
C GLY A 222 29.20 8.32 10.90
N ASN A 223 30.41 7.92 11.30
CA ASN A 223 31.21 8.65 12.30
C ASN A 223 31.70 10.03 11.81
N GLU A 224 31.83 10.23 10.49
CA GLU A 224 32.41 11.46 9.91
C GLU A 224 31.36 12.46 9.41
N ARG A 225 30.24 11.97 8.87
CA ARG A 225 29.34 12.74 7.99
C ARG A 225 27.97 12.07 7.84
N HIS A 226 27.00 12.86 7.38
CA HIS A 226 25.78 12.35 6.75
C HIS A 226 26.04 12.07 5.27
N GLU A 227 25.40 11.03 4.73
CA GLU A 227 25.44 10.66 3.32
C GLU A 227 24.04 10.32 2.80
N LEU A 228 23.82 10.60 1.51
CA LEU A 228 22.74 9.96 0.76
C LEU A 228 23.22 8.60 0.26
N CYS A 229 22.42 7.57 0.48
CA CYS A 229 22.62 6.24 -0.09
C CYS A 229 21.46 5.86 -1.01
N ILE A 230 21.75 5.09 -2.05
CA ILE A 230 20.75 4.47 -2.92
C ILE A 230 21.11 2.99 -3.06
N TYR A 231 20.21 2.11 -2.65
CA TYR A 231 20.25 0.67 -2.92
C TYR A 231 19.53 0.38 -4.24
N ASP A 232 20.13 -0.43 -5.10
CA ASP A 232 19.56 -0.93 -6.35
C ASP A 232 19.17 -2.41 -6.17
N HIS A 233 17.89 -2.74 -6.35
CA HIS A 233 17.34 -4.06 -6.04
C HIS A 233 17.86 -5.15 -6.99
N LYS A 234 18.10 -4.81 -8.27
CA LYS A 234 18.50 -5.75 -9.32
C LYS A 234 19.96 -6.20 -9.18
N THR A 235 20.84 -5.31 -8.73
CA THR A 235 22.28 -5.56 -8.54
C THR A 235 22.66 -5.77 -7.08
N GLN A 236 21.75 -5.48 -6.15
CA GLN A 236 21.91 -5.53 -4.69
C GLN A 236 23.06 -4.64 -4.17
N LYS A 237 23.38 -3.56 -4.91
CA LYS A 237 24.50 -2.65 -4.59
C LYS A 237 24.00 -1.35 -3.98
N ILE A 238 24.78 -0.82 -3.04
CA ILE A 238 24.55 0.49 -2.41
C ILE A 238 25.54 1.50 -2.99
N ARG A 239 25.01 2.56 -3.61
CA ARG A 239 25.76 3.75 -4.03
C ARG A 239 25.70 4.80 -2.92
N ARG A 240 26.85 5.25 -2.42
CA ARG A 240 27.00 6.28 -1.39
C ARG A 240 27.37 7.63 -2.01
N ILE A 241 26.78 8.73 -1.54
CA ILE A 241 27.02 10.10 -2.01
C ILE A 241 27.44 10.95 -0.81
N ALA A 242 28.76 11.15 -0.69
CA ALA A 242 29.46 11.61 0.51
C ALA A 242 30.01 13.05 0.44
N LYS A 243 29.70 13.78 -0.65
CA LYS A 243 30.23 15.13 -0.95
C LYS A 243 29.19 15.96 -1.70
N GLY A 244 29.18 17.27 -1.44
CA GLY A 244 28.36 18.24 -2.18
C GLY A 244 26.89 18.33 -1.77
N LEU A 245 26.49 17.71 -0.65
CA LEU A 245 25.12 17.73 -0.11
C LEU A 245 24.98 18.52 1.21
N GLY A 246 26.05 19.19 1.66
CA GLY A 246 26.11 19.89 2.95
C GLY A 246 26.38 18.99 4.16
N ASP A 247 26.22 19.55 5.36
CA ASP A 247 26.62 18.92 6.63
C ASP A 247 25.58 17.90 7.14
N THR A 248 24.33 18.06 6.72
CA THR A 248 23.20 17.22 7.13
C THR A 248 22.40 16.82 5.91
N VAL A 249 22.22 15.51 5.72
CA VAL A 249 21.40 14.91 4.66
C VAL A 249 20.37 14.02 5.33
N ILE A 250 19.09 14.39 5.34
CA ILE A 250 18.00 13.65 5.99
C ILE A 250 16.73 13.59 5.13
N SER A 251 15.89 12.58 5.37
CA SER A 251 14.62 12.36 4.67
C SER A 251 14.71 12.51 3.14
N PRO A 252 15.47 11.64 2.44
CA PRO A 252 15.37 11.53 1.00
C PRO A 252 14.00 10.97 0.60
N VAL A 253 13.48 11.38 -0.55
CA VAL A 253 12.24 10.85 -1.14
C VAL A 253 12.26 11.01 -2.65
N TYR A 254 11.74 10.03 -3.40
CA TYR A 254 11.49 10.20 -4.82
C TYR A 254 10.19 11.00 -5.03
N GLY A 255 10.21 11.95 -5.96
CA GLY A 255 9.05 12.70 -6.41
C GLY A 255 8.77 12.46 -7.89
N PRO A 256 8.16 13.43 -8.61
CA PRO A 256 7.74 13.23 -10.00
C PRO A 256 8.92 12.89 -10.92
N ASN A 257 8.72 11.93 -11.83
CA ASN A 257 9.70 11.44 -12.81
C ASN A 257 10.99 10.84 -12.18
N ASP A 258 10.87 10.20 -11.01
CA ASP A 258 11.98 9.65 -10.22
C ASP A 258 13.09 10.68 -9.91
N VAL A 259 12.73 11.97 -9.87
CA VAL A 259 13.60 13.01 -9.34
C VAL A 259 13.69 12.83 -7.83
N LEU A 260 14.91 12.71 -7.32
CA LEU A 260 15.16 12.54 -5.89
C LEU A 260 15.22 13.89 -5.20
N TYR A 261 14.54 14.01 -4.06
CA TYR A 261 14.53 15.18 -3.19
C TYR A 261 15.12 14.79 -1.83
N ALA A 262 15.74 15.74 -1.13
CA ALA A 262 16.28 15.51 0.21
C ALA A 262 16.21 16.78 1.07
N SER A 263 16.19 16.61 2.39
CA SER A 263 16.32 17.73 3.32
C SER A 263 17.80 17.94 3.65
N LEU A 264 18.37 19.05 3.18
CA LEU A 264 19.80 19.35 3.25
C LEU A 264 20.07 20.59 4.10
N ASN A 265 21.10 20.54 4.95
CA ASN A 265 21.67 21.74 5.58
C ASN A 265 22.91 22.18 4.80
N LEU A 266 22.78 23.25 4.02
CA LEU A 266 23.85 23.78 3.17
C LEU A 266 24.50 25.06 3.73
N ASN A 267 23.77 25.84 4.53
CA ASN A 267 24.15 27.18 4.97
C ASN A 267 23.59 27.51 6.38
N GLY A 268 23.62 26.55 7.32
CA GLY A 268 23.13 26.75 8.68
C GLY A 268 21.60 26.68 8.85
N THR A 269 20.86 26.20 7.86
CA THR A 269 19.42 25.90 7.96
C THR A 269 19.09 24.72 7.04
N THR A 270 18.35 23.74 7.57
CA THR A 270 17.93 22.55 6.81
C THR A 270 16.68 22.86 5.98
N ASN A 271 16.77 22.65 4.66
CA ASN A 271 15.66 22.87 3.72
C ASN A 271 15.56 21.77 2.68
N ILE A 272 14.42 21.69 1.99
CA ILE A 272 14.17 20.68 0.96
C ILE A 272 14.78 21.12 -0.38
N TYR A 273 15.59 20.26 -0.99
CA TYR A 273 16.22 20.47 -2.29
C TYR A 273 15.92 19.32 -3.24
N GLU A 274 15.75 19.69 -4.51
CA GLU A 274 15.80 18.81 -5.67
C GLU A 274 17.25 18.36 -5.92
N LEU A 275 17.45 17.10 -6.27
CA LEU A 275 18.71 16.56 -6.74
C LEU A 275 18.61 16.24 -8.24
N SER A 276 19.57 16.73 -9.01
CA SER A 276 19.67 16.40 -10.44
C SER A 276 19.88 14.90 -10.68
N LYS A 277 19.73 14.43 -11.92
CA LYS A 277 20.08 13.05 -12.33
C LYS A 277 21.53 12.63 -12.05
N THR A 278 22.41 13.60 -11.73
CA THR A 278 23.81 13.35 -11.29
C THR A 278 24.01 13.41 -9.77
N LEU A 279 22.91 13.53 -9.01
CA LEU A 279 22.83 13.68 -7.55
C LEU A 279 23.54 14.92 -6.99
N LYS A 280 23.75 15.94 -7.84
CA LYS A 280 24.11 17.30 -7.43
C LYS A 280 22.87 18.07 -6.99
N VAL A 281 23.00 18.90 -5.96
CA VAL A 281 21.99 19.85 -5.48
C VAL A 281 21.51 20.76 -6.62
N GLY A 282 20.19 20.88 -6.75
CA GLY A 282 19.51 21.77 -7.69
C GLY A 282 18.59 22.76 -6.97
N LYS A 283 17.34 22.84 -7.43
CA LYS A 283 16.34 23.81 -6.95
C LYS A 283 16.00 23.58 -5.47
N ARG A 284 15.92 24.67 -4.69
CA ARG A 284 15.31 24.66 -3.35
C ARG A 284 13.78 24.74 -3.44
N LEU A 285 13.07 23.91 -2.70
CA LEU A 285 11.60 23.88 -2.66
C LEU A 285 11.06 24.68 -1.48
N ALA A 286 9.84 25.21 -1.65
CA ALA A 286 9.06 25.91 -0.63
C ALA A 286 9.86 26.96 0.19
N ALA A 287 10.79 27.71 -0.41
CA ALA A 287 11.77 28.52 0.30
C ALA A 287 11.20 29.43 1.43
N SER A 288 11.91 29.51 2.54
CA SER A 288 11.55 30.25 3.76
C SER A 288 12.80 30.59 4.61
N PRO A 289 12.74 31.45 5.63
CA PRO A 289 13.84 31.61 6.59
C PRO A 289 13.84 30.54 7.71
N TYR A 290 13.01 29.49 7.60
CA TYR A 290 12.82 28.46 8.62
C TYR A 290 13.34 27.09 8.17
N ILE A 291 13.41 26.15 9.12
CA ILE A 291 13.64 24.74 8.84
C ILE A 291 12.45 24.16 8.06
N ASP A 292 12.74 23.47 6.96
CA ASP A 292 11.77 22.77 6.11
C ASP A 292 12.30 21.35 5.83
N VAL A 293 11.61 20.30 6.29
CA VAL A 293 12.11 18.91 6.30
C VAL A 293 11.02 17.87 6.06
N SER A 294 11.43 16.62 5.83
CA SER A 294 10.56 15.45 5.68
C SER A 294 9.49 15.63 4.58
N PRO A 295 9.91 15.80 3.31
CA PRO A 295 9.02 15.82 2.17
C PRO A 295 8.36 14.44 1.96
N SER A 296 7.10 14.46 1.53
CA SER A 296 6.35 13.34 0.97
C SER A 296 5.53 13.85 -0.22
N PHE A 297 5.45 13.06 -1.29
CA PHE A 297 4.73 13.41 -2.52
C PHE A 297 3.50 12.53 -2.71
N ASP A 298 2.51 13.03 -3.46
CA ASP A 298 1.48 12.16 -4.06
C ASP A 298 2.05 11.41 -5.27
N ARG A 299 1.37 10.36 -5.75
CA ARG A 299 1.85 9.52 -6.87
C ARG A 299 2.05 10.29 -8.19
N THR A 300 1.37 11.42 -8.40
CA THR A 300 1.58 12.27 -9.59
C THR A 300 2.69 13.31 -9.40
N GLY A 301 3.17 13.49 -8.17
CA GLY A 301 4.10 14.57 -7.81
C GLY A 301 3.54 15.98 -8.02
N SER A 302 2.22 16.13 -8.02
CA SER A 302 1.52 17.42 -8.11
C SER A 302 1.51 18.17 -6.77
N LYS A 303 1.67 17.45 -5.66
CA LYS A 303 1.64 17.94 -4.28
C LYS A 303 2.84 17.39 -3.51
N MET A 304 3.40 18.21 -2.64
CA MET A 304 4.39 17.80 -1.65
C MET A 304 3.93 18.24 -0.26
N ALA A 305 3.67 17.29 0.64
CA ALA A 305 3.49 17.58 2.06
C ALA A 305 4.86 17.58 2.76
N PHE A 306 5.06 18.48 3.73
CA PHE A 306 6.33 18.60 4.44
C PHE A 306 6.16 19.23 5.83
N THR A 307 7.16 19.03 6.69
CA THR A 307 7.22 19.66 8.02
C THR A 307 7.94 21.01 7.90
N SER A 308 7.38 22.07 8.49
CA SER A 308 8.00 23.42 8.50
C SER A 308 7.92 24.09 9.87
N GLY A 309 8.97 24.82 10.23
CA GLY A 309 9.02 25.70 11.40
C GLY A 309 8.36 27.06 11.21
N ARG A 310 7.73 27.34 10.05
CA ARG A 310 7.13 28.63 9.67
C ARG A 310 6.08 29.20 10.65
N ALA A 311 5.53 28.38 11.54
CA ALA A 311 4.58 28.81 12.57
C ALA A 311 5.24 29.17 13.92
N GLY A 312 6.57 29.10 14.01
CA GLY A 312 7.33 29.15 15.28
C GLY A 312 7.55 27.76 15.90
N ASN A 313 6.74 26.78 15.51
CA ASN A 313 6.81 25.37 15.94
C ASN A 313 6.52 24.43 14.74
N PRO A 314 6.85 23.13 14.82
CA PRO A 314 6.66 22.19 13.70
C PRO A 314 5.18 22.00 13.34
N HIS A 315 4.85 22.33 12.09
CA HIS A 315 3.54 22.09 11.48
C HIS A 315 3.67 21.48 10.09
N ILE A 316 2.62 20.80 9.65
CA ILE A 316 2.53 20.26 8.29
C ILE A 316 2.06 21.35 7.33
N TYR A 317 2.75 21.45 6.19
CA TYR A 317 2.44 22.32 5.07
C TYR A 317 2.34 21.49 3.78
N LEU A 318 1.60 22.02 2.81
CA LEU A 318 1.44 21.48 1.47
C LEU A 318 1.97 22.49 0.45
N LEU A 319 2.85 22.04 -0.44
CA LEU A 319 3.29 22.74 -1.64
C LEU A 319 2.54 22.17 -2.84
N ASP A 320 1.86 23.02 -3.61
CA ASP A 320 1.39 22.71 -4.95
C ASP A 320 2.55 22.89 -5.94
N MET A 321 2.96 21.81 -6.60
CA MET A 321 4.20 21.76 -7.40
C MET A 321 4.11 22.53 -8.72
N LYS A 322 2.89 22.80 -9.22
CA LYS A 322 2.65 23.52 -10.47
C LYS A 322 2.62 25.04 -10.27
N SER A 323 1.95 25.51 -9.22
CA SER A 323 1.79 26.93 -8.91
C SER A 323 2.86 27.48 -7.97
N GLY A 324 3.57 26.60 -7.24
CA GLY A 324 4.50 27.00 -6.17
C GLY A 324 3.79 27.45 -4.89
N ARG A 325 2.45 27.39 -4.82
CA ARG A 325 1.67 27.83 -3.66
C ARG A 325 1.94 26.91 -2.47
N VAL A 326 2.37 27.51 -1.35
CA VAL A 326 2.49 26.84 -0.06
C VAL A 326 1.28 27.20 0.81
N GLN A 327 0.68 26.21 1.47
CA GLN A 327 -0.38 26.40 2.47
C GLN A 327 -0.13 25.53 3.71
N ARG A 328 -0.60 25.98 4.88
CA ARG A 328 -0.53 25.21 6.13
C ARG A 328 -1.68 24.20 6.17
N VAL A 329 -1.41 22.96 6.54
CA VAL A 329 -2.41 21.88 6.67
C VAL A 329 -2.91 21.80 8.11
N THR A 330 -1.99 21.65 9.08
CA THR A 330 -2.35 21.53 10.50
C THR A 330 -2.39 22.90 11.17
N SER A 331 -3.53 23.28 11.74
CA SER A 331 -3.70 24.47 12.58
C SER A 331 -3.63 24.16 14.09
N THR A 332 -3.74 22.88 14.46
CA THR A 332 -3.88 22.36 15.84
C THR A 332 -2.57 21.78 16.38
N GLY A 333 -2.47 21.66 17.71
CA GLY A 333 -1.32 21.06 18.41
C GLY A 333 -0.05 21.92 18.40
N LYS A 334 0.96 21.51 19.18
CA LYS A 334 2.26 22.20 19.29
C LYS A 334 3.39 21.49 18.53
N TYR A 335 3.18 20.26 18.07
CA TYR A 335 4.20 19.48 17.37
C TYR A 335 3.51 18.55 16.37
N ASN A 336 3.61 18.86 15.08
CA ASN A 336 3.13 18.02 13.98
C ASN A 336 4.31 17.75 13.03
N THR A 337 4.60 16.48 12.76
CA THR A 337 5.79 16.04 12.01
C THR A 337 5.53 14.80 11.16
N HIS A 338 6.49 14.43 10.32
CA HIS A 338 6.48 13.19 9.52
C HIS A 338 5.18 13.00 8.70
N PRO A 339 4.87 13.92 7.77
CA PRO A 339 3.72 13.77 6.90
C PRO A 339 3.95 12.70 5.84
N CYS A 340 2.89 11.96 5.53
CA CYS A 340 2.79 11.09 4.37
C CYS A 340 1.52 11.47 3.58
N LEU A 341 1.69 11.84 2.31
CA LEU A 341 0.57 11.97 1.37
C LEU A 341 0.07 10.58 0.97
N SER A 342 -1.24 10.43 0.80
CA SER A 342 -1.80 9.24 0.15
C SER A 342 -1.46 9.22 -1.35
N PRO A 343 -1.36 8.04 -1.99
CA PRO A 343 -1.04 7.95 -3.43
C PRO A 343 -2.04 8.64 -4.37
N ASP A 344 -3.25 8.96 -3.93
CA ASP A 344 -4.25 9.75 -4.66
C ASP A 344 -4.13 11.27 -4.42
N GLY A 345 -3.25 11.71 -3.52
CA GLY A 345 -3.04 13.12 -3.17
C GLY A 345 -4.18 13.77 -2.38
N ARG A 346 -5.17 12.98 -1.88
CA ARG A 346 -6.32 13.50 -1.12
C ARG A 346 -6.04 13.65 0.37
N TYR A 347 -5.32 12.72 0.99
CA TYR A 347 -5.13 12.67 2.44
C TYR A 347 -3.68 12.92 2.84
N VAL A 348 -3.48 13.54 4.00
CA VAL A 348 -2.19 13.59 4.68
C VAL A 348 -2.32 12.89 6.03
N ALA A 349 -1.57 11.82 6.22
CA ALA A 349 -1.33 11.22 7.53
C ALA A 349 -0.09 11.85 8.16
N TYR A 350 -0.07 12.11 9.47
CA TYR A 350 1.07 12.73 10.14
C TYR A 350 1.13 12.36 11.63
N THR A 351 2.32 12.55 12.23
CA THR A 351 2.51 12.42 13.68
C THR A 351 2.06 13.71 14.38
N HIS A 352 1.14 13.61 15.33
CA HIS A 352 0.62 14.72 16.15
C HIS A 352 0.90 14.45 17.64
N GLN A 353 1.33 15.47 18.39
CA GLN A 353 1.53 15.37 19.84
C GLN A 353 0.28 15.75 20.63
N THR A 354 -0.36 14.77 21.28
CA THR A 354 -1.44 14.99 22.25
C THR A 354 -0.89 15.06 23.68
N SER A 355 -1.78 15.21 24.67
CA SER A 355 -1.47 15.02 26.10
C SER A 355 -0.97 13.60 26.43
N ASP A 356 -1.33 12.62 25.60
CA ASP A 356 -1.23 11.20 25.90
C ASP A 356 -0.03 10.54 25.19
N GLY A 357 0.75 11.34 24.44
CA GLY A 357 1.87 10.92 23.60
C GLY A 357 1.68 11.30 22.13
N HIS A 358 2.51 10.75 21.24
CA HIS A 358 2.35 10.90 19.80
C HIS A 358 1.23 10.00 19.27
N ARG A 359 0.41 10.51 18.35
CA ARG A 359 -0.66 9.77 17.67
C ARG A 359 -0.58 10.02 16.16
N ILE A 360 -1.04 9.06 15.36
CA ILE A 360 -1.27 9.31 13.93
C ILE A 360 -2.58 10.08 13.79
N TYR A 361 -2.54 11.18 13.07
CA TYR A 361 -3.70 11.95 12.63
C TYR A 361 -3.82 11.89 11.12
N LEU A 362 -5.03 12.14 10.62
CA LEU A 362 -5.40 12.14 9.21
C LEU A 362 -6.13 13.46 8.87
N HIS A 363 -5.66 14.16 7.86
CA HIS A 363 -6.31 15.34 7.30
C HIS A 363 -6.76 15.06 5.85
N ASP A 364 -8.04 15.30 5.56
CA ASP A 364 -8.62 15.20 4.21
C ASP A 364 -8.52 16.57 3.51
N LEU A 365 -7.65 16.68 2.51
CA LEU A 365 -7.38 17.93 1.77
C LEU A 365 -8.56 18.38 0.89
N GLU A 366 -9.54 17.51 0.62
CA GLU A 366 -10.75 17.85 -0.13
C GLU A 366 -11.80 18.52 0.77
N THR A 367 -11.99 17.99 1.99
CA THR A 367 -13.03 18.45 2.93
C THR A 367 -12.52 19.34 4.06
N GLY A 368 -11.20 19.50 4.19
CA GLY A 368 -10.54 20.21 5.29
C GLY A 368 -10.69 19.54 6.66
N ARG A 369 -11.16 18.29 6.71
CA ARG A 369 -11.47 17.58 7.96
C ARG A 369 -10.23 16.90 8.52
N GLU A 370 -9.95 17.20 9.78
CA GLU A 370 -8.89 16.58 10.58
C GLU A 370 -9.51 15.55 11.55
N ARG A 371 -8.85 14.40 11.74
CA ARG A 371 -9.19 13.43 12.79
C ARG A 371 -7.98 12.66 13.31
N GLN A 372 -8.04 12.25 14.57
CA GLN A 372 -7.13 11.25 15.12
C GLN A 372 -7.42 9.88 14.50
N LEU A 373 -6.37 9.16 14.12
CA LEU A 373 -6.45 7.85 13.47
C LEU A 373 -6.10 6.70 14.42
N THR A 374 -5.11 6.88 15.29
CA THR A 374 -4.65 5.83 16.21
C THR A 374 -4.92 6.17 17.68
N PHE A 375 -5.11 5.12 18.48
CA PHE A 375 -5.42 5.19 19.90
C PHE A 375 -4.66 4.09 20.66
N GLY A 376 -4.53 4.25 21.98
CA GLY A 376 -3.83 3.32 22.88
C GLY A 376 -2.69 3.99 23.67
N PRO A 377 -1.90 3.19 24.42
CA PRO A 377 -0.75 3.67 25.20
C PRO A 377 0.52 3.84 24.35
N GLY A 378 1.49 4.61 24.85
CA GLY A 378 2.77 4.84 24.20
C GLY A 378 2.72 5.95 23.15
N ASN A 379 3.59 5.87 22.15
CA ASN A 379 3.69 6.79 21.02
C ASN A 379 3.44 6.04 19.71
N ASP A 380 2.61 6.61 18.84
CA ASP A 380 2.44 6.21 17.45
C ASP A 380 3.02 7.30 16.53
N GLU A 381 3.95 6.91 15.65
CA GLU A 381 4.78 7.84 14.86
C GLU A 381 5.09 7.26 13.47
N TYR A 382 5.57 8.12 12.55
CA TYR A 382 6.01 7.76 11.19
C TYR A 382 4.94 7.00 10.39
N PRO A 383 3.82 7.64 10.03
CA PRO A 383 2.82 7.02 9.16
C PRO A 383 3.35 6.87 7.73
N ALA A 384 2.99 5.76 7.09
CA ALA A 384 3.24 5.49 5.68
C ALA A 384 1.97 4.87 5.06
N PHE A 385 1.40 5.52 4.05
CA PHE A 385 0.29 4.95 3.29
C PHE A 385 0.73 3.73 2.48
N GLY A 386 -0.15 2.74 2.40
CA GLY A 386 -0.03 1.65 1.45
C GLY A 386 -0.36 2.05 0.02
N PRO A 387 -0.03 1.18 -0.96
CA PRO A 387 -0.25 1.42 -2.39
C PRO A 387 -1.69 1.84 -2.73
N ASP A 388 -2.68 1.28 -2.04
CA ASP A 388 -4.10 1.54 -2.29
C ASP A 388 -4.63 2.86 -1.71
N GLY A 389 -3.86 3.54 -0.86
CA GLY A 389 -4.32 4.71 -0.10
C GLY A 389 -5.42 4.39 0.91
N TYR A 390 -5.61 3.12 1.29
CA TYR A 390 -6.56 2.68 2.31
C TYR A 390 -5.85 2.17 3.57
N PHE A 391 -4.74 1.42 3.45
CA PHE A 391 -3.95 1.03 4.62
C PHE A 391 -2.90 2.08 5.01
N VAL A 392 -2.58 2.13 6.29
CA VAL A 392 -1.52 2.98 6.88
C VAL A 392 -0.66 2.13 7.80
N ALA A 393 0.62 1.99 7.46
CA ALA A 393 1.65 1.46 8.35
C ALA A 393 2.17 2.57 9.26
N PHE A 394 2.53 2.25 10.50
CA PHE A 394 3.14 3.19 11.44
C PHE A 394 4.00 2.46 12.48
N ALA A 395 4.88 3.21 13.16
CA ALA A 395 5.66 2.71 14.29
C ALA A 395 4.91 2.98 15.61
N SER A 396 4.84 2.00 16.52
CA SER A 396 4.23 2.21 17.83
C SER A 396 5.01 1.58 18.98
N SER A 397 5.23 2.35 20.05
CA SER A 397 5.83 1.88 21.31
C SER A 397 4.82 1.28 22.30
N ARG A 398 3.58 1.00 21.88
CA ARG A 398 2.51 0.40 22.71
C ARG A 398 2.86 -0.93 23.39
N THR A 399 3.91 -1.62 22.94
CA THR A 399 4.50 -2.82 23.55
C THR A 399 5.91 -2.57 24.12
N GLY A 400 6.16 -1.39 24.68
CA GLY A 400 7.42 -0.98 25.31
C GLY A 400 8.48 -0.50 24.31
N GLN A 401 8.89 -1.34 23.36
CA GLN A 401 9.73 -0.92 22.22
C GLN A 401 8.87 -0.62 20.99
N TYR A 402 9.34 0.28 20.12
CA TYR A 402 8.68 0.54 18.83
C TYR A 402 8.63 -0.74 17.99
N GLN A 403 7.46 -1.07 17.48
CA GLN A 403 7.21 -2.13 16.50
C GLN A 403 6.34 -1.55 15.38
N LEU A 404 6.30 -2.20 14.20
CA LEU A 404 5.40 -1.78 13.13
C LEU A 404 3.98 -2.29 13.36
N TYR A 405 3.00 -1.46 13.02
CA TYR A 405 1.57 -1.76 13.04
C TYR A 405 0.91 -1.28 11.74
N LEU A 406 -0.17 -1.96 11.36
CA LEU A 406 -1.10 -1.53 10.31
C LEU A 406 -2.41 -1.05 10.96
N THR A 407 -2.98 0.01 10.39
CA THR A 407 -4.39 0.38 10.52
C THR A 407 -4.93 0.73 9.13
N THR A 408 -6.20 1.07 9.03
CA THR A 408 -6.81 1.65 7.82
C THR A 408 -6.83 3.18 7.94
N ARG A 409 -7.13 3.88 6.84
CA ARG A 409 -7.45 5.31 6.84
C ARG A 409 -8.71 5.66 7.65
N HIS A 410 -9.38 4.68 8.28
CA HIS A 410 -10.54 4.88 9.14
C HIS A 410 -10.28 4.68 10.62
N GLY A 411 -9.11 4.17 11.01
CA GLY A 411 -8.72 4.00 12.41
C GLY A 411 -9.10 2.64 13.00
N ASP A 412 -9.23 1.61 12.16
CA ASP A 412 -9.47 0.23 12.61
C ASP A 412 -8.38 -0.27 13.57
N ALA A 413 -8.76 -1.21 14.44
CA ALA A 413 -7.93 -1.75 15.52
C ALA A 413 -6.52 -2.16 15.05
N PRO A 414 -5.43 -1.47 15.49
CA PRO A 414 -4.12 -1.65 14.88
C PRO A 414 -3.53 -3.06 15.04
N ARG A 415 -3.16 -3.68 13.92
CA ARG A 415 -2.59 -5.02 13.83
C ARG A 415 -1.06 -4.96 13.77
N LYS A 416 -0.37 -5.71 14.62
CA LYS A 416 1.11 -5.76 14.62
C LYS A 416 1.66 -6.48 13.38
N ILE A 417 2.69 -5.93 12.75
CA ILE A 417 3.51 -6.61 11.74
C ILE A 417 4.65 -7.36 12.44
N SER A 418 4.97 -8.58 12.02
CA SER A 418 6.12 -9.31 12.55
C SER A 418 7.43 -8.81 11.94
N THR A 419 8.29 -8.19 12.75
CA THR A 419 9.59 -7.62 12.34
C THR A 419 10.79 -8.30 13.03
N GLY A 420 10.58 -9.45 13.65
CA GLY A 420 11.60 -10.17 14.42
C GLY A 420 12.02 -9.45 15.72
N LYS A 421 13.26 -9.69 16.17
CA LYS A 421 13.84 -9.06 17.38
C LYS A 421 14.41 -7.67 17.08
N GLY A 422 14.24 -6.74 18.02
CA GLY A 422 14.70 -5.35 17.95
C GLY A 422 13.54 -4.36 17.76
N ALA A 423 13.84 -3.07 17.90
CA ALA A 423 12.86 -2.01 17.65
C ALA A 423 12.72 -1.77 16.13
N ALA A 424 11.50 -1.50 15.66
CA ALA A 424 11.18 -1.27 14.25
C ALA A 424 10.34 0.00 14.10
N PHE A 425 10.80 0.94 13.27
CA PHE A 425 10.21 2.27 13.12
C PHE A 425 10.54 2.89 11.76
N ALA A 426 10.01 4.09 11.48
CA ALA A 426 10.15 4.79 10.20
C ALA A 426 9.87 3.89 8.97
N PRO A 427 8.65 3.31 8.85
CA PRO A 427 8.26 2.57 7.67
C PRO A 427 8.12 3.49 6.44
N ALA A 428 8.33 2.91 5.27
CA ALA A 428 8.04 3.46 3.96
C ALA A 428 7.53 2.32 3.08
N TRP A 429 6.26 2.38 2.69
CA TRP A 429 5.63 1.38 1.84
C TRP A 429 6.03 1.61 0.38
N ASP A 430 6.32 0.54 -0.35
CA ASP A 430 6.34 0.59 -1.81
C ASP A 430 4.93 0.89 -2.34
N THR A 431 4.85 1.78 -3.33
CA THR A 431 3.59 2.21 -3.99
C THR A 431 3.61 1.99 -5.50
N SER A 432 4.65 1.35 -6.04
CA SER A 432 4.84 1.07 -7.47
C SER A 432 3.78 0.13 -8.05
N LEU A 433 3.23 -0.79 -7.27
CA LEU A 433 2.30 -1.84 -7.74
C LEU A 433 0.86 -1.36 -8.03
N GLN A 434 0.64 -0.04 -8.16
CA GLN A 434 -0.63 0.61 -8.55
C GLN A 434 -0.54 1.39 -9.88
N TRP A 435 0.38 0.97 -10.74
CA TRP A 435 0.66 1.56 -12.05
C TRP A 435 0.10 0.67 -13.17
#